data_AF-A0A2T2VZE4-F1
#
_entry.id   AF-A0A2T2VZE4-F1
#
_cell.length_a   1.000
_cell.length_b   1.000
_cell.length_c   1.000
_cell.angle_alpha   90.00
_cell.angle_beta   90.00
_cell.angle_gamma   90.00
#
_symmetry.space_group_name_H-M   'P 1'
#
loop_
_entity.id
_entity.type
_entity.pdbx_description
1 polymer ?
#
loop_
_entity_poly.entity_id
_entity_poly.type
_entity_poly.pdbx_seq_one_letter_code
_entity_poly.pdbx_strand_id
1 'polypeptide(L)'
;PSGPAGAPTRNRPDVLPTGRNFFSVDIRAIPTESAWDVGRRAAEVLVEQYTQDHGEYPQTLGLSVWGTSTMRTGGDDLAEALALMGVRPVWDGPSRRVVDFEVLPLSALGRPRVDVTLRISGFFRDAFPNLIDLFDQAVAAVAALEEPPEQNPLAHRVRQESVEWQKQGLTAEQAEQRSRYRIFGSKPGAYGAGLQGLIESQNWTTDEDLARAYLNWSGYAYGRNAQGHAMPEAFKQRLRQMQVVLHNQDNREHDLLDSDDYYQFQGGMTVAARTVQGQQPATYFGDNAVTAKPKVRSLAAEIAKVYRSRVVNPKWIDGVMRHGYKGAFEMAATVDYLFAYDATARCVADHMYEGVAQAYVLDPNVQAFVQKANPWALRDMAERLLEAHQRGLWHTAPEPMLDALRQIANEAEGILEERQS
;
A
#
# COMPACT_ATOMS: atom_id res chain seq x y z
N PRO A 1 -1.77 -29.38 -16.60
CA PRO A 1 -2.64 -28.56 -17.49
C PRO A 1 -2.60 -27.10 -17.02
N SER A 2 -2.84 -26.15 -17.92
CA SER A 2 -2.92 -24.73 -17.56
C SER A 2 -4.31 -24.33 -17.04
N GLY A 3 -4.40 -23.25 -16.29
CA GLY A 3 -5.66 -22.74 -15.74
C GLY A 3 -5.56 -21.29 -15.26
N PRO A 4 -6.67 -20.57 -15.04
CA PRO A 4 -6.61 -19.18 -14.57
C PRO A 4 -6.16 -19.11 -13.09
N ALA A 5 -5.45 -18.04 -12.75
CA ALA A 5 -5.17 -17.63 -11.36
C ALA A 5 -6.18 -16.59 -10.86
N GLY A 6 -6.30 -16.46 -9.54
CA GLY A 6 -7.17 -15.48 -8.90
C GLY A 6 -7.45 -15.83 -7.44
N ALA A 7 -8.29 -15.04 -6.79
CA ALA A 7 -8.80 -15.31 -5.45
C ALA A 7 -10.15 -16.05 -5.54
N PRO A 8 -10.26 -17.32 -5.09
CA PRO A 8 -11.54 -18.03 -5.07
C PRO A 8 -12.62 -17.27 -4.29
N THR A 9 -12.22 -16.57 -3.22
CA THR A 9 -13.12 -15.76 -2.38
C THR A 9 -13.72 -14.54 -3.08
N ARG A 10 -13.20 -14.18 -4.27
CA ARG A 10 -13.68 -13.06 -5.08
C ARG A 10 -14.59 -13.53 -6.23
N ASN A 11 -15.44 -14.52 -5.96
CA ASN A 11 -16.37 -15.12 -6.94
C ASN A 11 -15.67 -15.67 -8.21
N ARG A 12 -14.49 -16.27 -8.04
CA ARG A 12 -13.71 -16.88 -9.13
C ARG A 12 -13.54 -18.39 -8.94
N PRO A 13 -14.62 -19.19 -8.99
CA PRO A 13 -14.52 -20.64 -8.84
C PRO A 13 -13.74 -21.31 -9.99
N ASP A 14 -13.59 -20.63 -11.13
CA ASP A 14 -12.82 -21.07 -12.31
C ASP A 14 -11.31 -21.28 -12.04
N VAL A 15 -10.79 -20.71 -10.94
CA VAL A 15 -9.39 -20.89 -10.52
C VAL A 15 -9.17 -22.25 -9.84
N LEU A 16 -10.23 -22.98 -9.53
CA LEU A 16 -10.17 -24.35 -9.02
C LEU A 16 -10.34 -25.38 -10.17
N PRO A 17 -9.79 -26.60 -10.02
CA PRO A 17 -8.94 -27.07 -8.92
C PRO A 17 -7.51 -26.49 -8.99
N THR A 18 -6.78 -26.62 -7.87
CA THR A 18 -5.34 -26.30 -7.78
C THR A 18 -4.49 -27.38 -8.47
N GLY A 19 -3.15 -27.24 -8.45
CA GLY A 19 -2.24 -28.17 -9.13
C GLY A 19 -2.11 -27.93 -10.64
N ARG A 20 -2.46 -26.74 -11.11
CA ARG A 20 -2.36 -26.31 -12.52
C ARG A 20 -1.20 -25.33 -12.73
N ASN A 21 -0.63 -25.32 -13.94
CA ASN A 21 0.30 -24.27 -14.36
C ASN A 21 -0.49 -23.01 -14.69
N PHE A 22 -0.66 -22.12 -13.72
CA PHE A 22 -1.61 -21.03 -13.85
C PHE A 22 -1.15 -19.96 -14.87
N PHE A 23 -2.11 -19.30 -15.50
CA PHE A 23 -1.90 -18.08 -16.28
C PHE A 23 -2.70 -16.93 -15.64
N SER A 24 -2.34 -15.69 -15.99
CA SER A 24 -2.99 -14.49 -15.47
C SER A 24 -4.13 -14.04 -16.39
N VAL A 25 -3.90 -13.02 -17.22
CA VAL A 25 -4.94 -12.23 -17.90
C VAL A 25 -4.40 -11.66 -19.21
N ASP A 26 -5.29 -11.40 -20.17
CA ASP A 26 -4.94 -10.59 -21.35
C ASP A 26 -4.81 -9.12 -20.92
N ILE A 27 -3.57 -8.63 -20.88
CA ILE A 27 -3.27 -7.26 -20.41
C ILE A 27 -3.97 -6.17 -21.24
N ARG A 28 -4.37 -6.47 -22.49
CA ARG A 28 -5.09 -5.54 -23.37
C ARG A 28 -6.56 -5.34 -23.00
N ALA A 29 -7.12 -6.22 -22.18
CA ALA A 29 -8.50 -6.17 -21.72
C ALA A 29 -8.63 -5.55 -20.31
N ILE A 30 -7.57 -4.91 -19.81
CA ILE A 30 -7.50 -4.32 -18.47
C ILE A 30 -7.40 -2.79 -18.60
N PRO A 31 -8.11 -2.01 -17.76
CA PRO A 31 -9.09 -2.46 -16.78
C PRO A 31 -10.33 -3.07 -17.45
N THR A 32 -10.93 -4.11 -16.88
CA THR A 32 -12.16 -4.73 -17.41
C THR A 32 -13.38 -3.83 -17.10
N GLU A 33 -14.49 -4.02 -17.82
CA GLU A 33 -15.76 -3.31 -17.51
C GLU A 33 -16.23 -3.56 -16.06
N SER A 34 -16.03 -4.78 -15.54
CA SER A 34 -16.34 -5.09 -14.14
C SER A 34 -15.40 -4.40 -13.16
N ALA A 35 -14.11 -4.31 -13.49
CA ALA A 35 -13.14 -3.59 -12.68
C ALA A 35 -13.41 -2.09 -12.69
N TRP A 36 -13.87 -1.54 -13.81
CA TRP A 36 -14.35 -0.16 -13.90
C TRP A 36 -15.50 0.11 -12.92
N ASP A 37 -16.50 -0.75 -12.86
CA ASP A 37 -17.62 -0.58 -11.92
C ASP A 37 -17.18 -0.70 -10.45
N VAL A 38 -16.22 -1.56 -10.14
CA VAL A 38 -15.63 -1.64 -8.79
C VAL A 38 -14.82 -0.37 -8.47
N GLY A 39 -13.87 0.00 -9.33
CA GLY A 39 -13.00 1.17 -9.14
C GLY A 39 -13.76 2.49 -9.08
N ARG A 40 -14.80 2.68 -9.90
CA ARG A 40 -15.68 3.86 -9.84
C ARG A 40 -16.38 3.97 -8.49
N ARG A 41 -16.95 2.87 -7.99
CA ARG A 41 -17.60 2.85 -6.66
C ARG A 41 -16.60 3.05 -5.53
N ALA A 42 -15.41 2.47 -5.62
CA ALA A 42 -14.34 2.68 -4.65
C ALA A 42 -13.92 4.17 -4.60
N ALA A 43 -13.74 4.81 -5.75
CA ALA A 43 -13.47 6.25 -5.85
C ALA A 43 -14.58 7.11 -5.24
N GLU A 44 -15.86 6.76 -5.48
CA GLU A 44 -17.01 7.45 -4.87
C GLU A 44 -17.00 7.33 -3.34
N VAL A 45 -16.80 6.12 -2.81
CA VAL A 45 -16.75 5.86 -1.36
C VAL A 45 -15.56 6.58 -0.71
N LEU A 46 -14.39 6.59 -1.36
CA LEU A 46 -13.22 7.32 -0.89
C LEU A 46 -13.49 8.83 -0.80
N VAL A 47 -14.05 9.42 -1.86
CA VAL A 47 -14.35 10.85 -1.90
C VAL A 47 -15.39 11.20 -0.84
N GLU A 48 -16.43 10.38 -0.70
CA GLU A 48 -17.45 10.55 0.35
C GLU A 48 -16.81 10.51 1.75
N GLN A 49 -16.00 9.47 2.03
CA GLN A 49 -15.32 9.32 3.32
C GLN A 49 -14.41 10.52 3.63
N TYR A 50 -13.58 10.93 2.68
CA TYR A 50 -12.71 12.10 2.85
C TYR A 50 -13.50 13.38 3.10
N THR A 51 -14.58 13.60 2.34
CA THR A 51 -15.42 14.80 2.48
C THR A 51 -16.15 14.82 3.83
N GLN A 52 -16.56 13.66 4.35
CA GLN A 52 -17.14 13.55 5.69
C GLN A 52 -16.11 13.87 6.79
N ASP A 53 -14.88 13.39 6.63
CA ASP A 53 -13.82 13.59 7.62
C ASP A 53 -13.24 15.01 7.62
N HIS A 54 -13.19 15.67 6.45
CA HIS A 54 -12.46 16.95 6.25
C HIS A 54 -13.34 18.14 5.85
N GLY A 55 -14.59 17.91 5.43
CA GLY A 55 -15.50 18.98 4.99
C GLY A 55 -15.20 19.56 3.61
N GLU A 56 -14.22 19.03 2.88
CA GLU A 56 -13.83 19.43 1.53
C GLU A 56 -13.50 18.21 0.66
N TYR A 57 -13.51 18.38 -0.67
CA TYR A 57 -13.12 17.31 -1.59
C TYR A 57 -11.60 17.11 -1.61
N PRO A 58 -11.11 15.86 -1.76
CA PRO A 58 -9.69 15.60 -1.90
C PRO A 58 -9.18 16.13 -3.25
N GLN A 59 -8.08 16.86 -3.23
CA GLN A 59 -7.41 17.41 -4.43
C GLN A 59 -6.21 16.56 -4.87
N THR A 60 -5.57 15.84 -3.96
CA THR A 60 -4.41 14.97 -4.24
C THR A 60 -4.50 13.64 -3.55
N LEU A 61 -4.07 12.61 -4.25
CA LEU A 61 -4.02 11.27 -3.71
C LEU A 61 -2.81 10.50 -4.21
N GLY A 62 -2.12 9.80 -3.32
CA GLY A 62 -1.17 8.75 -3.64
C GLY A 62 -1.83 7.38 -3.56
N LEU A 63 -1.74 6.59 -4.63
CA LEU A 63 -2.25 5.22 -4.69
C LEU A 63 -1.10 4.26 -5.00
N SER A 64 -0.94 3.25 -4.15
CA SER A 64 -0.05 2.14 -4.48
C SER A 64 -0.76 1.12 -5.38
N VAL A 65 -0.10 0.66 -6.45
CA VAL A 65 -0.69 -0.26 -7.43
C VAL A 65 0.21 -1.47 -7.63
N TRP A 66 -0.35 -2.66 -7.41
CA TRP A 66 0.38 -3.92 -7.52
C TRP A 66 -0.05 -4.73 -8.75
N GLY A 67 0.93 -5.36 -9.40
CA GLY A 67 0.66 -6.24 -10.54
C GLY A 67 -0.17 -7.47 -10.15
N THR A 68 0.07 -8.06 -8.97
CA THR A 68 -0.71 -9.20 -8.46
C THR A 68 -2.18 -8.84 -8.20
N SER A 69 -2.46 -7.67 -7.63
CA SER A 69 -3.84 -7.15 -7.45
C SER A 69 -4.49 -6.87 -8.80
N THR A 70 -3.74 -6.29 -9.74
CA THR A 70 -4.22 -6.03 -11.11
C THR A 70 -4.65 -7.33 -11.82
N MET A 71 -3.86 -8.40 -11.70
CA MET A 71 -4.18 -9.72 -12.28
C MET A 71 -5.43 -10.35 -11.65
N ARG A 72 -5.59 -10.22 -10.33
CA ARG A 72 -6.73 -10.82 -9.60
C ARG A 72 -8.05 -10.11 -9.88
N THR A 73 -7.99 -8.79 -10.02
CA THR A 73 -9.17 -7.93 -10.12
C THR A 73 -9.59 -7.63 -11.56
N GLY A 74 -8.65 -7.70 -12.50
CA GLY A 74 -8.83 -7.13 -13.83
C GLY A 74 -8.65 -5.61 -13.84
N GLY A 75 -7.96 -5.03 -12.86
CA GLY A 75 -7.53 -3.62 -12.85
C GLY A 75 -8.34 -2.66 -11.97
N ASP A 76 -8.84 -3.11 -10.82
CA ASP A 76 -9.64 -2.25 -9.90
C ASP A 76 -8.90 -0.96 -9.51
N ASP A 77 -7.63 -1.07 -9.09
CA ASP A 77 -6.85 0.09 -8.59
C ASP A 77 -6.63 1.15 -9.68
N LEU A 78 -6.37 0.70 -10.92
CA LEU A 78 -6.21 1.62 -12.04
C LEU A 78 -7.55 2.25 -12.43
N ALA A 79 -8.63 1.47 -12.41
CA ALA A 79 -9.97 1.99 -12.64
C ALA A 79 -10.37 3.04 -11.59
N GLU A 80 -10.03 2.81 -10.33
CA GLU A 80 -10.23 3.77 -9.24
C GLU A 80 -9.46 5.07 -9.49
N ALA A 81 -8.18 4.96 -9.85
CA ALA A 81 -7.36 6.13 -10.19
C ALA A 81 -7.95 6.94 -11.37
N LEU A 82 -8.38 6.25 -12.43
CA LEU A 82 -9.02 6.90 -13.59
C LEU A 82 -10.36 7.55 -13.20
N ALA A 83 -11.20 6.87 -12.41
CA ALA A 83 -12.46 7.41 -11.93
C ALA A 83 -12.27 8.65 -11.05
N LEU A 84 -11.25 8.65 -10.17
CA LEU A 84 -10.87 9.82 -9.36
C LEU A 84 -10.52 11.04 -10.24
N MET A 85 -9.82 10.82 -11.36
CA MET A 85 -9.47 11.85 -12.34
C MET A 85 -10.64 12.26 -13.26
N GLY A 86 -11.76 11.53 -13.22
CA GLY A 86 -12.89 11.73 -14.14
C GLY A 86 -12.58 11.25 -15.55
N VAL A 87 -11.89 10.12 -15.67
CA VAL A 87 -11.55 9.46 -16.93
C VAL A 87 -12.17 8.06 -16.94
N ARG A 88 -12.84 7.70 -18.03
CA ARG A 88 -13.48 6.40 -18.20
C ARG A 88 -12.84 5.64 -19.38
N PRO A 89 -12.36 4.40 -19.19
CA PRO A 89 -11.88 3.58 -20.29
C PRO A 89 -13.00 3.29 -21.31
N VAL A 90 -12.61 3.07 -22.57
CA VAL A 90 -13.48 2.67 -23.67
C VAL A 90 -13.05 1.29 -24.16
N TRP A 91 -14.02 0.38 -24.26
CA TRP A 91 -13.79 -0.99 -24.68
C TRP A 91 -14.33 -1.25 -26.09
N ASP A 92 -13.61 -2.06 -26.85
CA ASP A 92 -14.13 -2.68 -28.05
C ASP A 92 -15.13 -3.78 -27.69
N GLY A 93 -16.38 -3.65 -28.12
CA GLY A 93 -17.49 -4.52 -27.71
C GLY A 93 -17.20 -6.02 -27.88
N PRO A 94 -16.77 -6.49 -29.07
CA PRO A 94 -16.48 -7.90 -29.30
C PRO A 94 -15.21 -8.40 -28.59
N SER A 95 -14.09 -7.66 -28.65
CA SER A 95 -12.81 -8.15 -28.08
C SER A 95 -12.64 -7.85 -26.59
N ARG A 96 -13.49 -7.00 -26.01
CA ARG A 96 -13.40 -6.46 -24.65
C ARG A 96 -12.05 -5.78 -24.35
N ARG A 97 -11.27 -5.45 -25.37
CA ARG A 97 -10.00 -4.74 -25.22
C ARG A 97 -10.26 -3.28 -24.94
N VAL A 98 -9.43 -2.69 -24.09
CA VAL A 98 -9.40 -1.23 -23.93
C VAL A 98 -8.77 -0.65 -25.19
N VAL A 99 -9.52 0.21 -25.88
CA VAL A 99 -9.11 0.84 -27.14
C VAL A 99 -8.90 2.34 -27.03
N ASP A 100 -9.54 2.97 -26.05
CA ASP A 100 -9.42 4.42 -25.80
C ASP A 100 -9.86 4.76 -24.36
N PHE A 101 -9.97 6.04 -24.04
CA PHE A 101 -10.65 6.56 -22.86
C PHE A 101 -11.44 7.83 -23.21
N GLU A 102 -12.49 8.12 -22.45
CA GLU A 102 -13.20 9.40 -22.49
C GLU A 102 -12.91 10.20 -21.22
N VAL A 103 -12.70 11.51 -21.36
CA VAL A 103 -12.62 12.41 -20.22
C VAL A 103 -14.02 12.93 -19.92
N LEU A 104 -14.56 12.58 -18.76
CA LEU A 104 -15.90 12.98 -18.34
C LEU A 104 -15.95 14.50 -18.07
N PRO A 105 -16.98 15.22 -18.51
CA PRO A 105 -17.16 16.62 -18.14
C PRO A 105 -17.46 16.75 -16.65
N LEU A 106 -17.07 17.87 -16.02
CA LEU A 106 -17.29 18.13 -14.59
C LEU A 106 -18.77 17.98 -14.18
N SER A 107 -19.70 18.35 -15.06
CA SER A 107 -21.14 18.20 -14.83
C SER A 107 -21.59 16.74 -14.69
N ALA A 108 -20.95 15.81 -15.40
CA ALA A 108 -21.19 14.38 -15.25
C ALA A 108 -20.43 13.79 -14.05
N LEU A 109 -19.26 14.34 -13.73
CA LEU A 109 -18.45 13.91 -12.59
C LEU A 109 -19.07 14.32 -11.24
N GLY A 110 -19.75 15.47 -11.18
CA GLY A 110 -20.44 15.96 -9.99
C GLY A 110 -19.54 16.44 -8.84
N ARG A 111 -18.22 16.49 -9.07
CA ARG A 111 -17.18 16.91 -8.10
C ARG A 111 -15.92 17.37 -8.84
N PRO A 112 -14.96 18.02 -8.15
CA PRO A 112 -13.61 18.22 -8.68
C PRO A 112 -12.92 16.90 -9.08
N ARG A 113 -12.00 17.00 -10.04
CA ARG A 113 -11.04 15.93 -10.35
C ARG A 113 -10.03 15.81 -9.22
N VAL A 114 -9.58 14.60 -8.94
CA VAL A 114 -8.50 14.36 -7.98
C VAL A 114 -7.20 14.17 -8.75
N ASP A 115 -6.13 14.84 -8.33
CA ASP A 115 -4.79 14.66 -8.88
C ASP A 115 -4.14 13.40 -8.28
N VAL A 116 -4.10 12.32 -9.05
CA VAL A 116 -3.67 11.00 -8.58
C VAL A 116 -2.21 10.74 -8.96
N THR A 117 -1.39 10.38 -7.97
CA THR A 117 -0.03 9.87 -8.14
C THR A 117 0.00 8.38 -7.84
N LEU A 118 0.42 7.57 -8.82
CA LEU A 118 0.59 6.14 -8.67
C LEU A 118 2.01 5.79 -8.20
N ARG A 119 2.09 4.92 -7.20
CA ARG A 119 3.29 4.11 -6.93
C ARG A 119 3.05 2.70 -7.44
N ILE A 120 3.56 2.40 -8.63
CA ILE A 120 3.46 1.08 -9.25
C ILE A 120 4.55 0.13 -8.72
N SER A 121 4.25 -1.13 -8.42
CA SER A 121 5.28 -2.12 -8.07
C SER A 121 6.20 -2.44 -9.26
N GLY A 122 7.41 -2.98 -9.00
CA GLY A 122 8.31 -3.42 -10.07
C GLY A 122 7.66 -4.48 -10.99
N PHE A 123 6.89 -5.40 -10.40
CA PHE A 123 6.12 -6.37 -11.18
C PHE A 123 5.00 -5.72 -12.00
N PHE A 124 4.34 -4.66 -11.50
CA PHE A 124 3.36 -3.93 -12.30
C PHE A 124 4.01 -3.30 -13.54
N ARG A 125 5.18 -2.68 -13.38
CA ARG A 125 5.97 -2.14 -14.50
C ARG A 125 6.24 -3.19 -15.57
N ASP A 126 6.68 -4.37 -15.15
CA ASP A 126 7.09 -5.42 -16.10
C ASP A 126 5.90 -6.08 -16.80
N ALA A 127 4.79 -6.26 -16.09
CA ALA A 127 3.63 -6.97 -16.60
C ALA A 127 2.61 -6.08 -17.35
N PHE A 128 2.56 -4.77 -17.05
CA PHE A 128 1.49 -3.88 -17.51
C PHE A 128 1.98 -2.55 -18.11
N PRO A 129 2.92 -2.56 -19.09
CA PRO A 129 3.37 -1.32 -19.74
C PRO A 129 2.23 -0.57 -20.42
N ASN A 130 1.25 -1.28 -20.99
CA ASN A 130 0.08 -0.67 -21.63
C ASN A 130 -0.80 0.12 -20.65
N LEU A 131 -0.82 -0.27 -19.37
CA LEU A 131 -1.59 0.45 -18.34
C LEU A 131 -0.87 1.71 -17.87
N ILE A 132 0.48 1.67 -17.85
CA ILE A 132 1.30 2.86 -17.62
C ILE A 132 1.04 3.88 -18.73
N ASP A 133 1.08 3.43 -19.99
CA ASP A 133 0.81 4.28 -21.14
C ASP A 133 -0.62 4.85 -21.13
N LEU A 134 -1.62 4.04 -20.74
CA LEU A 134 -3.00 4.50 -20.62
C LEU A 134 -3.13 5.61 -19.55
N PHE A 135 -2.55 5.40 -18.37
CA PHE A 135 -2.65 6.37 -17.29
C PHE A 135 -1.89 7.67 -17.59
N ASP A 136 -0.70 7.57 -18.19
CA ASP A 136 0.09 8.74 -18.61
C ASP A 136 -0.66 9.58 -19.66
N GLN A 137 -1.35 8.94 -20.61
CA GLN A 137 -2.20 9.64 -21.57
C GLN A 137 -3.42 10.30 -20.91
N ALA A 138 -4.05 9.63 -19.95
CA ALA A 138 -5.15 10.21 -19.17
C ALA A 138 -4.69 11.45 -18.38
N VAL A 139 -3.51 11.39 -17.75
CA VAL A 139 -2.87 12.53 -17.07
C VAL A 139 -2.62 13.67 -18.04
N ALA A 140 -2.06 13.41 -19.21
CA ALA A 140 -1.81 14.44 -20.21
C ALA A 140 -3.12 15.09 -20.70
N ALA A 141 -4.16 14.29 -20.98
CA ALA A 141 -5.45 14.79 -21.43
C ALA A 141 -6.13 15.66 -20.36
N VAL A 142 -6.15 15.21 -19.10
CA VAL A 142 -6.74 15.98 -17.99
C VAL A 142 -5.93 17.25 -17.69
N ALA A 143 -4.60 17.20 -17.80
CA ALA A 143 -3.72 18.35 -17.58
C ALA A 143 -3.95 19.48 -18.60
N ALA A 144 -4.32 19.11 -19.83
CA ALA A 144 -4.53 20.04 -20.94
C ALA A 144 -5.90 20.75 -20.89
N LEU A 145 -6.79 20.39 -19.95
CA LEU A 145 -8.10 21.01 -19.83
C LEU A 145 -8.03 22.43 -19.26
N GLU A 146 -8.82 23.31 -19.87
CA GLU A 146 -9.09 24.67 -19.39
C GLU A 146 -10.26 24.65 -18.37
N GLU A 147 -9.98 24.08 -17.20
CA GLU A 147 -10.90 24.02 -16.06
C GLU A 147 -10.38 24.87 -14.88
N PRO A 148 -11.27 25.41 -14.03
CA PRO A 148 -10.87 26.18 -12.85
C PRO A 148 -9.94 25.39 -11.92
N PRO A 149 -8.96 26.05 -11.26
CA PRO A 149 -7.99 25.38 -10.39
C PRO A 149 -8.58 24.47 -9.30
N GLU A 150 -9.69 24.90 -8.69
CA GLU A 150 -10.42 24.19 -7.65
C GLU A 150 -11.20 22.98 -8.17
N GLN A 151 -11.47 22.91 -9.48
CA GLN A 151 -12.15 21.79 -10.14
C GLN A 151 -11.17 20.82 -10.81
N ASN A 152 -9.99 21.30 -11.23
CA ASN A 152 -8.94 20.50 -11.82
C ASN A 152 -7.56 20.85 -11.24
N PRO A 153 -7.26 20.32 -10.04
CA PRO A 153 -5.99 20.59 -9.36
C PRO A 153 -4.79 20.01 -10.12
N LEU A 154 -4.97 18.94 -10.91
CA LEU A 154 -3.92 18.37 -11.76
C LEU A 154 -3.47 19.37 -12.83
N ALA A 155 -4.40 19.91 -13.63
CA ALA A 155 -4.08 20.88 -14.67
C ALA A 155 -3.46 22.16 -14.10
N HIS A 156 -4.00 22.65 -12.98
CA HIS A 156 -3.44 23.80 -12.28
C HIS A 156 -1.98 23.59 -11.88
N ARG A 157 -1.66 22.45 -11.24
CA ARG A 157 -0.29 22.12 -10.83
C ARG A 157 0.65 21.96 -11.99
N VAL A 158 0.22 21.27 -13.06
CA VAL A 158 1.07 21.11 -14.24
C VAL A 158 1.47 22.48 -14.80
N ARG A 159 0.53 23.43 -14.91
CA ARG A 159 0.82 24.80 -15.35
C ARG A 159 1.78 25.53 -14.42
N GLN A 160 1.51 25.53 -13.11
CA GLN A 160 2.35 26.23 -12.12
C GLN A 160 3.78 25.69 -12.09
N GLU A 161 3.91 24.37 -12.06
CA GLU A 161 5.22 23.71 -11.98
C GLU A 161 6.01 23.83 -13.27
N SER A 162 5.34 23.86 -14.43
CA SER A 162 6.03 24.07 -15.71
C SER A 162 6.72 25.43 -15.73
N VAL A 163 6.05 26.47 -15.20
CA VAL A 163 6.64 27.79 -15.05
C VAL A 163 7.85 27.76 -14.09
N GLU A 164 7.72 27.06 -12.98
CA GLU A 164 8.80 26.94 -11.99
C GLU A 164 10.03 26.20 -12.56
N TRP A 165 9.81 25.09 -13.26
CA TRP A 165 10.87 24.33 -13.92
C TRP A 165 11.57 25.13 -15.02
N GLN A 166 10.84 25.96 -15.76
CA GLN A 166 11.43 26.87 -16.76
C GLN A 166 12.34 27.92 -16.10
N LYS A 167 11.93 28.48 -14.96
CA LYS A 167 12.79 29.40 -14.18
C LYS A 167 14.08 28.72 -13.69
N GLN A 168 14.04 27.41 -13.47
CA GLN A 168 15.20 26.59 -13.12
C GLN A 168 16.03 26.15 -14.34
N GLY A 169 15.72 26.66 -15.54
CA GLY A 169 16.53 26.48 -16.74
C GLY A 169 16.11 25.34 -17.66
N LEU A 170 14.99 24.67 -17.40
CA LEU A 170 14.44 23.66 -18.32
C LEU A 170 13.77 24.33 -19.51
N THR A 171 13.81 23.67 -20.67
CA THR A 171 13.00 24.11 -21.82
C THR A 171 11.51 23.95 -21.49
N ALA A 172 10.64 24.67 -22.20
CA ALA A 172 9.19 24.55 -22.01
C ALA A 172 8.70 23.08 -22.12
N GLU A 173 9.19 22.35 -23.11
CA GLU A 173 8.87 20.93 -23.31
C GLU A 173 9.35 20.05 -22.14
N GLN A 174 10.60 20.23 -21.68
CA GLN A 174 11.14 19.47 -20.55
C GLN A 174 10.41 19.77 -19.24
N ALA A 175 10.05 21.05 -19.04
CA ALA A 175 9.30 21.50 -17.87
C ALA A 175 7.89 20.90 -17.86
N GLU A 176 7.17 20.96 -18.98
CA GLU A 176 5.84 20.36 -19.12
C GLU A 176 5.87 18.84 -18.90
N GLN A 177 6.83 18.15 -19.51
CA GLN A 177 7.02 16.72 -19.31
C GLN A 177 7.28 16.40 -17.83
N ARG A 178 8.18 17.13 -17.17
CA ARG A 178 8.52 16.92 -15.77
C ARG A 178 7.35 17.18 -14.83
N SER A 179 6.54 18.20 -15.11
CA SER A 179 5.34 18.54 -14.32
C SER A 179 4.23 17.50 -14.41
N ARG A 180 4.16 16.76 -15.51
CA ARG A 180 3.13 15.72 -15.73
C ARG A 180 3.42 14.38 -15.05
N TYR A 181 4.63 14.14 -14.54
CA TYR A 181 4.91 12.86 -13.90
C TYR A 181 3.96 12.57 -12.72
N ARG A 182 3.21 11.47 -12.85
CA ARG A 182 2.28 10.92 -11.86
C ARG A 182 2.45 9.43 -11.64
N ILE A 183 3.33 8.75 -12.38
CA ILE A 183 3.59 7.32 -12.20
C ILE A 183 5.03 7.17 -11.72
N PHE A 184 5.20 6.61 -10.54
CA PHE A 184 6.49 6.40 -9.89
C PHE A 184 6.64 4.94 -9.48
N GLY A 185 7.86 4.43 -9.48
CA GLY A 185 8.12 3.03 -9.14
C GLY A 185 9.58 2.75 -8.84
N SER A 186 9.88 1.46 -8.74
CA SER A 186 11.25 0.97 -8.51
C SER A 186 12.17 1.33 -9.67
N LYS A 187 13.48 1.46 -9.45
CA LYS A 187 14.47 1.55 -10.53
C LYS A 187 14.26 0.42 -11.56
N PRO A 188 14.47 0.64 -12.88
CA PRO A 188 14.46 -0.45 -13.86
C PRO A 188 15.34 -1.63 -13.43
N GLY A 189 14.80 -2.84 -13.48
CA GLY A 189 15.46 -4.07 -13.02
C GLY A 189 15.43 -4.31 -11.50
N ALA A 190 14.94 -3.36 -10.69
CA ALA A 190 14.76 -3.52 -9.25
C ALA A 190 13.28 -3.72 -8.85
N TYR A 191 13.06 -4.27 -7.65
CA TYR A 191 11.77 -4.59 -7.05
C TYR A 191 11.75 -4.17 -5.57
N GLY A 192 10.56 -4.04 -4.98
CA GLY A 192 10.38 -3.59 -3.59
C GLY A 192 10.39 -2.06 -3.41
N ALA A 193 10.29 -1.62 -2.15
CA ALA A 193 10.22 -0.20 -1.76
C ALA A 193 11.35 0.25 -0.81
N GLY A 194 12.29 -0.65 -0.49
CA GLY A 194 13.54 -0.30 0.21
C GLY A 194 13.45 -0.20 1.73
N LEU A 195 12.32 -0.61 2.34
CA LEU A 195 12.12 -0.49 3.79
C LEU A 195 12.37 -1.79 4.55
N GLN A 196 12.17 -2.95 3.93
CA GLN A 196 12.32 -4.25 4.58
C GLN A 196 13.65 -4.40 5.32
N GLY A 197 14.77 -4.26 4.60
CA GLY A 197 16.10 -4.42 5.20
C GLY A 197 16.39 -3.41 6.32
N LEU A 198 15.79 -2.21 6.31
CA LEU A 198 15.96 -1.23 7.38
C LEU A 198 15.21 -1.65 8.64
N ILE A 199 13.96 -2.09 8.50
CA ILE A 199 13.13 -2.55 9.62
C ILE A 199 13.70 -3.82 10.25
N GLU A 200 14.12 -4.79 9.42
CA GLU A 200 14.70 -6.06 9.86
C GLU A 200 16.05 -5.86 10.57
N SER A 201 16.93 -5.01 10.03
CA SER A 201 18.25 -4.75 10.63
C SER A 201 18.26 -3.70 11.75
N GLN A 202 17.09 -3.13 12.07
CA GLN A 202 16.91 -2.03 13.04
C GLN A 202 17.75 -0.77 12.71
N ASN A 203 18.28 -0.68 11.48
CA ASN A 203 19.26 0.34 11.07
C ASN A 203 18.59 1.64 10.61
N TRP A 204 17.76 2.22 11.47
CA TRP A 204 17.10 3.50 11.28
C TRP A 204 16.88 4.17 12.63
N THR A 205 16.90 5.50 12.67
CA THR A 205 16.70 6.26 13.91
C THR A 205 15.49 7.18 13.81
N THR A 206 15.25 7.77 12.63
CA THR A 206 14.19 8.78 12.46
C THR A 206 13.31 8.53 11.24
N ASP A 207 12.19 9.26 11.17
CA ASP A 207 11.31 9.29 10.00
C ASP A 207 12.09 9.65 8.72
N GLU A 208 13.11 10.52 8.80
CA GLU A 208 13.95 10.91 7.67
C GLU A 208 14.75 9.75 7.07
N ASP A 209 15.16 8.77 7.86
CA ASP A 209 15.90 7.60 7.36
C ASP A 209 14.98 6.71 6.51
N LEU A 210 13.78 6.44 7.02
CA LEU A 210 12.74 5.66 6.33
C LEU A 210 12.27 6.40 5.06
N ALA A 211 12.00 7.70 5.16
CA ALA A 211 11.61 8.52 4.02
C ALA A 211 12.68 8.56 2.93
N ARG A 212 13.95 8.70 3.31
CA ARG A 212 15.07 8.72 2.34
C ARG A 212 15.20 7.39 1.62
N ALA A 213 15.07 6.27 2.33
CA ALA A 213 15.08 4.96 1.71
C ALA A 213 13.91 4.80 0.72
N TYR A 214 12.69 5.13 1.13
CA TYR A 214 11.53 5.05 0.25
C TYR A 214 11.66 5.92 -0.99
N LEU A 215 12.13 7.17 -0.84
CA LEU A 215 12.37 8.11 -1.94
C LEU A 215 13.43 7.59 -2.92
N ASN A 216 14.52 7.03 -2.41
CA ASN A 216 15.59 6.46 -3.22
C ASN A 216 15.11 5.26 -4.04
N TRP A 217 14.22 4.44 -3.47
CA TRP A 217 13.71 3.25 -4.14
C TRP A 217 12.51 3.51 -5.03
N SER A 218 11.73 4.57 -4.78
CA SER A 218 10.46 4.83 -5.49
C SER A 218 10.51 6.06 -6.40
N GLY A 219 11.58 6.85 -6.38
CA GLY A 219 11.71 8.12 -7.12
C GLY A 219 11.98 7.98 -8.62
N TYR A 220 11.55 6.91 -9.28
CA TYR A 220 11.75 6.70 -10.72
C TYR A 220 10.44 6.88 -11.48
N ALA A 221 10.40 7.83 -12.41
CA ALA A 221 9.21 8.17 -13.18
C ALA A 221 9.00 7.21 -14.36
N TYR A 222 7.74 6.86 -14.59
CA TYR A 222 7.27 6.03 -15.68
C TYR A 222 6.21 6.76 -16.52
N GLY A 223 6.16 6.47 -17.82
CA GLY A 223 5.22 7.05 -18.78
C GLY A 223 5.72 6.83 -20.20
N ARG A 224 4.98 7.32 -21.21
CA ARG A 224 5.31 7.09 -22.63
C ARG A 224 6.72 7.56 -23.00
N ASN A 225 7.16 8.67 -22.38
CA ASN A 225 8.46 9.28 -22.59
C ASN A 225 9.43 9.09 -21.40
N ALA A 226 9.11 8.20 -20.45
CA ALA A 226 9.93 7.93 -19.28
C ALA A 226 9.93 6.43 -18.95
N GLN A 227 11.08 5.78 -19.06
CA GLN A 227 11.24 4.36 -18.78
C GLN A 227 12.03 4.14 -17.48
N GLY A 228 11.54 4.72 -16.38
CA GLY A 228 12.20 4.65 -15.08
C GLY A 228 13.35 5.64 -14.94
N HIS A 229 13.16 6.88 -15.37
CA HIS A 229 14.14 7.95 -15.15
C HIS A 229 14.13 8.39 -13.68
N ALA A 230 15.29 8.56 -13.07
CA ALA A 230 15.38 9.10 -11.72
C ALA A 230 14.83 10.53 -11.69
N MET A 231 13.73 10.71 -10.97
CA MET A 231 13.01 11.99 -10.81
C MET A 231 12.64 12.24 -9.33
N PRO A 232 13.61 12.17 -8.38
CA PRO A 232 13.32 12.35 -6.96
C PRO A 232 12.71 13.72 -6.65
N GLU A 233 13.03 14.75 -7.44
CA GLU A 233 12.55 16.12 -7.22
C GLU A 233 11.08 16.26 -7.61
N ALA A 234 10.69 15.66 -8.73
CA ALA A 234 9.28 15.59 -9.14
C ALA A 234 8.48 14.72 -8.17
N PHE A 235 9.06 13.60 -7.69
CA PHE A 235 8.38 12.74 -6.73
C PHE A 235 8.15 13.45 -5.38
N LYS A 236 9.19 14.12 -4.85
CA LYS A 236 9.05 14.97 -3.65
C LYS A 236 7.99 16.05 -3.84
N GLN A 237 7.87 16.65 -5.03
CA GLN A 237 6.83 17.64 -5.31
C GLN A 237 5.41 17.04 -5.22
N ARG A 238 5.19 15.80 -5.68
CA ARG A 238 3.93 15.07 -5.46
C ARG A 238 3.66 14.85 -3.97
N LEU A 239 4.68 14.40 -3.23
CA LEU A 239 4.56 14.11 -1.80
C LEU A 239 4.31 15.37 -0.95
N ARG A 240 4.85 16.54 -1.32
CA ARG A 240 4.65 17.83 -0.61
C ARG A 240 3.20 18.29 -0.52
N GLN A 241 2.36 17.83 -1.43
CA GLN A 241 0.98 18.30 -1.55
C GLN A 241 -0.03 17.17 -1.37
N MET A 242 0.42 15.98 -0.98
CA MET A 242 -0.40 14.78 -0.89
C MET A 242 -1.34 14.86 0.31
N GLN A 243 -2.66 14.83 0.07
CA GLN A 243 -3.67 14.86 1.12
C GLN A 243 -4.05 13.45 1.57
N VAL A 244 -4.04 12.49 0.64
CA VAL A 244 -4.45 11.11 0.88
C VAL A 244 -3.35 10.14 0.45
N VAL A 245 -3.09 9.13 1.29
CA VAL A 245 -2.38 7.90 0.92
C VAL A 245 -3.36 6.73 1.00
N LEU A 246 -3.59 6.07 -0.14
CA LEU A 246 -4.50 4.94 -0.29
C LEU A 246 -3.74 3.66 -0.67
N HIS A 247 -4.15 2.56 -0.07
CA HIS A 247 -3.83 1.20 -0.51
C HIS A 247 -5.09 0.34 -0.48
N ASN A 248 -5.21 -0.58 -1.43
CA ASN A 248 -6.38 -1.44 -1.55
C ASN A 248 -6.04 -2.92 -1.30
N GLN A 249 -6.98 -3.63 -0.70
CA GLN A 249 -6.99 -5.08 -0.59
C GLN A 249 -8.18 -5.64 -1.37
N ASP A 250 -7.90 -6.62 -2.22
CA ASP A 250 -8.86 -7.21 -3.15
C ASP A 250 -9.27 -8.66 -2.80
N ASN A 251 -8.79 -9.22 -1.70
CA ASN A 251 -9.02 -10.63 -1.34
C ASN A 251 -9.27 -10.82 0.17
N ARG A 252 -9.54 -12.06 0.61
CA ARG A 252 -9.73 -12.41 2.04
C ARG A 252 -8.74 -13.44 2.56
N GLU A 253 -7.85 -13.93 1.70
CA GLU A 253 -6.88 -14.97 2.02
C GLU A 253 -5.74 -14.45 2.91
N HIS A 254 -5.48 -13.15 2.91
CA HIS A 254 -4.54 -12.47 3.81
C HIS A 254 -5.05 -11.08 4.18
N ASP A 255 -4.46 -10.46 5.20
CA ASP A 255 -4.69 -9.05 5.57
C ASP A 255 -3.41 -8.20 5.56
N LEU A 256 -3.53 -6.90 5.81
CA LEU A 256 -2.40 -5.95 5.82
C LEU A 256 -1.31 -6.25 6.87
N LEU A 257 -1.59 -7.13 7.83
CA LEU A 257 -0.65 -7.59 8.86
C LEU A 257 -0.25 -9.06 8.63
N ASP A 258 -0.47 -9.60 7.43
CA ASP A 258 0.03 -10.91 6.97
C ASP A 258 1.08 -10.78 5.84
N SER A 259 1.35 -9.56 5.36
CA SER A 259 2.37 -9.31 4.32
C SER A 259 3.08 -7.98 4.54
N ASP A 260 4.40 -8.01 4.40
CA ASP A 260 5.29 -6.87 4.52
C ASP A 260 5.06 -5.80 3.44
N ASP A 261 4.65 -6.19 2.24
CA ASP A 261 4.47 -5.28 1.11
C ASP A 261 3.50 -4.12 1.46
N TYR A 262 2.46 -4.36 2.27
CA TYR A 262 1.47 -3.34 2.62
C TYR A 262 2.11 -2.13 3.33
N TYR A 263 2.87 -2.35 4.42
CA TYR A 263 3.56 -1.25 5.11
C TYR A 263 4.67 -0.67 4.23
N GLN A 264 5.35 -1.49 3.44
CA GLN A 264 6.43 -1.02 2.57
C GLN A 264 5.92 -0.01 1.54
N PHE A 265 4.75 -0.24 0.95
CA PHE A 265 4.17 0.63 -0.06
C PHE A 265 3.35 1.78 0.55
N GLN A 266 2.35 1.46 1.37
CA GLN A 266 1.45 2.45 1.96
C GLN A 266 2.14 3.22 3.09
N GLY A 267 2.73 2.50 4.03
CA GLY A 267 3.49 3.09 5.13
C GLY A 267 4.68 3.89 4.62
N GLY A 268 5.44 3.34 3.66
CA GLY A 268 6.56 4.03 3.04
C GLY A 268 6.18 5.35 2.36
N MET A 269 5.06 5.37 1.63
CA MET A 269 4.52 6.61 1.07
C MET A 269 4.11 7.60 2.17
N THR A 270 3.52 7.09 3.25
CA THR A 270 3.04 7.88 4.39
C THR A 270 4.20 8.57 5.10
N VAL A 271 5.27 7.85 5.48
CA VAL A 271 6.43 8.46 6.13
C VAL A 271 7.15 9.43 5.19
N ALA A 272 7.28 9.10 3.90
CA ALA A 272 7.90 10.00 2.94
C ALA A 272 7.11 11.30 2.76
N ALA A 273 5.78 11.23 2.67
CA ALA A 273 4.91 12.41 2.64
C ALA A 273 4.99 13.20 3.96
N ARG A 274 4.91 12.51 5.10
CA ARG A 274 4.99 13.12 6.45
C ARG A 274 6.29 13.89 6.64
N THR A 275 7.43 13.30 6.31
CA THR A 275 8.75 13.94 6.42
C THR A 275 8.86 15.17 5.51
N VAL A 276 8.32 15.09 4.29
CA VAL A 276 8.42 16.16 3.31
C VAL A 276 7.45 17.31 3.62
N GLN A 277 6.29 17.04 4.22
CA GLN A 277 5.28 18.03 4.57
C GLN A 277 5.40 18.58 6.00
N GLY A 278 6.01 17.82 6.91
CA GLY A 278 5.96 18.08 8.35
C GLY A 278 4.66 17.62 9.04
N GLN A 279 3.67 17.15 8.28
CA GLN A 279 2.41 16.61 8.78
C GLN A 279 2.02 15.34 8.03
N GLN A 280 1.33 14.43 8.71
CA GLN A 280 0.89 13.17 8.12
C GLN A 280 -0.34 13.38 7.21
N PRO A 281 -0.35 12.86 5.96
CA PRO A 281 -1.57 12.85 5.15
C PRO A 281 -2.63 11.92 5.74
N ALA A 282 -3.89 12.11 5.33
CA ALA A 282 -4.93 11.14 5.66
C ALA A 282 -4.58 9.78 5.05
N THR A 283 -4.65 8.73 5.87
CA THR A 283 -4.31 7.35 5.44
C THR A 283 -5.58 6.53 5.40
N TYR A 284 -5.93 6.02 4.22
CA TYR A 284 -7.12 5.21 4.01
C TYR A 284 -6.75 3.84 3.45
N PHE A 285 -7.58 2.85 3.76
CA PHE A 285 -7.47 1.49 3.27
C PHE A 285 -8.76 1.08 2.57
N GLY A 286 -8.66 0.71 1.29
CA GLY A 286 -9.78 0.23 0.49
C GLY A 286 -9.94 -1.28 0.59
N ASP A 287 -11.13 -1.75 0.95
CA ASP A 287 -11.51 -3.16 0.96
C ASP A 287 -12.44 -3.43 -0.23
N ASN A 288 -11.83 -3.93 -1.31
CA ASN A 288 -12.47 -4.25 -2.59
C ASN A 288 -12.73 -5.76 -2.76
N ALA A 289 -12.52 -6.55 -1.70
CA ALA A 289 -12.71 -8.00 -1.75
C ALA A 289 -14.19 -8.40 -2.00
N VAL A 290 -15.14 -7.58 -1.54
CA VAL A 290 -16.56 -7.72 -1.88
C VAL A 290 -16.90 -6.73 -3.00
N THR A 291 -16.82 -7.20 -4.25
CA THR A 291 -16.93 -6.35 -5.45
C THR A 291 -18.20 -5.52 -5.53
N ALA A 292 -19.32 -6.04 -5.02
CA ALA A 292 -20.60 -5.34 -5.00
C ALA A 292 -20.67 -4.18 -4.00
N LYS A 293 -19.76 -4.15 -3.00
CA LYS A 293 -19.75 -3.17 -1.91
C LYS A 293 -18.32 -2.84 -1.47
N PRO A 294 -17.55 -2.09 -2.29
CA PRO A 294 -16.28 -1.49 -1.86
C PRO A 294 -16.45 -0.71 -0.56
N LYS A 295 -15.44 -0.72 0.29
CA LYS A 295 -15.43 0.05 1.54
C LYS A 295 -14.10 0.75 1.70
N VAL A 296 -14.13 1.97 2.22
CA VAL A 296 -12.93 2.69 2.62
C VAL A 296 -12.99 2.94 4.12
N ARG A 297 -11.87 2.76 4.81
CA ARG A 297 -11.71 3.08 6.25
C ARG A 297 -10.41 3.83 6.44
N SER A 298 -10.30 4.59 7.53
CA SER A 298 -8.97 5.03 7.97
C SER A 298 -8.08 3.81 8.20
N LEU A 299 -6.77 3.96 7.97
CA LEU A 299 -5.80 2.89 8.18
C LEU A 299 -5.85 2.37 9.63
N ALA A 300 -5.93 3.27 10.61
CA ALA A 300 -6.06 2.89 12.02
C ALA A 300 -7.32 2.05 12.30
N ALA A 301 -8.45 2.33 11.64
CA ALA A 301 -9.67 1.54 11.79
C ALA A 301 -9.54 0.15 11.14
N GLU A 302 -8.82 0.02 10.02
CA GLU A 302 -8.55 -1.28 9.41
C GLU A 302 -7.55 -2.11 10.25
N ILE A 303 -6.49 -1.48 10.77
CA ILE A 303 -5.57 -2.11 11.74
C ILE A 303 -6.35 -2.61 12.96
N ALA A 304 -7.22 -1.79 13.55
CA ALA A 304 -8.03 -2.18 14.70
C ALA A 304 -8.98 -3.35 14.38
N LYS A 305 -9.58 -3.35 13.19
CA LYS A 305 -10.43 -4.45 12.72
C LYS A 305 -9.64 -5.75 12.62
N VAL A 306 -8.50 -5.73 11.95
CA VAL A 306 -7.64 -6.90 11.73
C VAL A 306 -7.05 -7.41 13.04
N TYR A 307 -6.61 -6.50 13.90
CA TYR A 307 -6.18 -6.79 15.27
C TYR A 307 -7.22 -7.65 16.00
N ARG A 308 -8.49 -7.22 16.00
CA ARG A 308 -9.57 -7.97 16.68
C ARG A 308 -10.00 -9.23 15.95
N SER A 309 -10.11 -9.18 14.62
CA SER A 309 -10.68 -10.29 13.86
C SER A 309 -9.72 -11.44 13.66
N ARG A 310 -8.41 -11.18 13.74
CA ARG A 310 -7.37 -12.15 13.35
C ARG A 310 -6.17 -12.16 14.30
N VAL A 311 -5.50 -11.03 14.60
CA VAL A 311 -4.29 -11.00 15.45
C VAL A 311 -4.54 -11.64 16.83
N VAL A 312 -5.40 -11.02 17.65
CA VAL A 312 -5.67 -11.50 19.02
C VAL A 312 -6.89 -12.42 19.10
N ASN A 313 -7.34 -12.95 17.96
CA ASN A 313 -8.50 -13.84 17.93
C ASN A 313 -8.07 -15.25 18.34
N PRO A 314 -8.64 -15.82 19.43
CA PRO A 314 -8.29 -17.17 19.89
C PRO A 314 -8.46 -18.23 18.80
N LYS A 315 -9.46 -18.09 17.92
CA LYS A 315 -9.67 -19.04 16.81
C LYS A 315 -8.52 -19.05 15.81
N TRP A 316 -7.90 -17.90 15.57
CA TRP A 316 -6.76 -17.80 14.67
C TRP A 316 -5.49 -18.32 15.37
N ILE A 317 -5.27 -17.94 16.64
CA ILE A 317 -4.15 -18.42 17.46
C ILE A 317 -4.17 -19.95 17.56
N ASP A 318 -5.29 -20.55 17.99
CA ASP A 318 -5.50 -22.00 18.01
C ASP A 318 -5.35 -22.62 16.61
N GLY A 319 -5.70 -21.85 15.59
CA GLY A 319 -5.51 -22.14 14.17
C GLY A 319 -4.06 -22.41 13.82
N VAL A 320 -3.23 -21.36 13.95
CA VAL A 320 -1.82 -21.38 13.58
C VAL A 320 -0.99 -22.30 14.47
N MET A 321 -1.34 -22.46 15.74
CA MET A 321 -0.64 -23.36 16.66
C MET A 321 -0.66 -24.84 16.22
N ARG A 322 -1.60 -25.25 15.35
CA ARG A 322 -1.61 -26.60 14.76
C ARG A 322 -0.55 -26.81 13.68
N HIS A 323 0.16 -25.76 13.28
CA HIS A 323 1.10 -25.78 12.15
C HIS A 323 2.58 -25.63 12.57
N GLY A 324 2.89 -25.92 13.84
CA GLY A 324 4.26 -26.04 14.34
C GLY A 324 5.11 -24.81 14.04
N TYR A 325 6.32 -25.03 13.50
CA TYR A 325 7.28 -23.96 13.19
C TYR A 325 6.67 -22.82 12.35
N LYS A 326 5.91 -23.16 11.30
CA LYS A 326 5.31 -22.16 10.42
C LYS A 326 4.19 -21.40 11.12
N GLY A 327 3.43 -22.06 11.99
CA GLY A 327 2.45 -21.40 12.85
C GLY A 327 3.07 -20.32 13.72
N ALA A 328 4.15 -20.65 14.44
CA ALA A 328 4.90 -19.68 15.24
C ALA A 328 5.53 -18.57 14.39
N PHE A 329 5.99 -18.88 13.17
CA PHE A 329 6.50 -17.88 12.23
C PHE A 329 5.43 -16.85 11.85
N GLU A 330 4.19 -17.27 11.54
CA GLU A 330 3.11 -16.30 11.19
C GLU A 330 2.79 -15.35 12.35
N MET A 331 2.93 -15.83 13.59
CA MET A 331 2.77 -14.98 14.78
C MET A 331 3.86 -13.92 14.83
N ALA A 332 5.13 -14.29 14.68
CA ALA A 332 6.24 -13.34 14.66
C ALA A 332 6.14 -12.33 13.52
N ALA A 333 5.83 -12.81 12.30
CA ALA A 333 5.64 -11.95 11.14
C ALA A 333 4.52 -10.91 11.36
N THR A 334 3.41 -11.31 11.99
CA THR A 334 2.34 -10.35 12.37
C THR A 334 2.88 -9.24 13.28
N VAL A 335 3.70 -9.56 14.28
CA VAL A 335 4.28 -8.56 15.20
C VAL A 335 5.20 -7.60 14.46
N ASP A 336 6.06 -8.13 13.58
CA ASP A 336 6.94 -7.32 12.74
C ASP A 336 6.16 -6.37 11.83
N TYR A 337 5.09 -6.85 11.18
CA TYR A 337 4.30 -6.04 10.27
C TYR A 337 3.47 -4.98 11.01
N LEU A 338 2.95 -5.31 12.21
CA LEU A 338 2.28 -4.34 13.08
C LEU A 338 3.25 -3.21 13.45
N PHE A 339 4.45 -3.56 13.94
CA PHE A 339 5.50 -2.60 14.29
C PHE A 339 5.90 -1.74 13.08
N ALA A 340 6.11 -2.35 11.92
CA ALA A 340 6.57 -1.65 10.73
C ALA A 340 5.52 -0.67 10.19
N TYR A 341 4.23 -1.04 10.25
CA TYR A 341 3.13 -0.14 9.94
C TYR A 341 3.06 1.04 10.92
N ASP A 342 3.34 0.81 12.19
CA ASP A 342 3.32 1.88 13.17
C ASP A 342 4.50 2.84 13.00
N ALA A 343 5.71 2.31 12.81
CA ALA A 343 6.91 3.09 12.51
C ALA A 343 6.71 3.99 11.28
N THR A 344 6.03 3.49 10.25
CA THR A 344 5.84 4.23 9.00
C THR A 344 4.59 5.11 8.99
N ALA A 345 3.50 4.73 9.67
CA ALA A 345 2.19 5.39 9.55
C ALA A 345 1.52 5.79 10.87
N ARG A 346 2.13 5.54 12.04
CA ARG A 346 1.62 5.95 13.37
C ARG A 346 0.15 5.58 13.57
N CYS A 347 -0.15 4.31 13.32
CA CYS A 347 -1.52 3.81 13.17
C CYS A 347 -1.89 2.70 14.16
N VAL A 348 -0.97 2.32 15.05
CA VAL A 348 -1.18 1.30 16.07
C VAL A 348 -1.33 2.01 17.42
N ALA A 349 -2.32 1.56 18.21
CA ALA A 349 -2.54 2.08 19.55
C ALA A 349 -1.85 1.20 20.61
N ASP A 350 -1.44 1.78 21.72
CA ASP A 350 -0.69 1.08 22.79
C ASP A 350 -1.37 -0.23 23.27
N HIS A 351 -2.70 -0.24 23.40
CA HIS A 351 -3.43 -1.44 23.81
C HIS A 351 -3.29 -2.61 22.81
N MET A 352 -2.97 -2.32 21.55
CA MET A 352 -2.73 -3.36 20.55
C MET A 352 -1.39 -4.04 20.79
N TYR A 353 -0.32 -3.30 21.08
CA TYR A 353 0.96 -3.88 21.50
C TYR A 353 0.81 -4.67 22.80
N GLU A 354 0.10 -4.11 23.79
CA GLU A 354 -0.16 -4.80 25.05
C GLU A 354 -0.91 -6.12 24.84
N GLY A 355 -1.97 -6.11 24.02
CA GLY A 355 -2.72 -7.33 23.74
C GLY A 355 -1.95 -8.35 22.90
N VAL A 356 -1.05 -7.92 22.01
CA VAL A 356 -0.13 -8.83 21.30
C VAL A 356 0.86 -9.45 22.28
N ALA A 357 1.48 -8.66 23.15
CA ALA A 357 2.39 -9.16 24.18
C ALA A 357 1.69 -10.21 25.06
N GLN A 358 0.48 -9.90 25.53
CA GLN A 358 -0.35 -10.82 26.32
C GLN A 358 -0.69 -12.09 25.56
N ALA A 359 -1.16 -11.99 24.31
CA ALA A 359 -1.67 -13.14 23.57
C ALA A 359 -0.56 -14.04 23.00
N TYR A 360 0.58 -13.48 22.59
CA TYR A 360 1.60 -14.22 21.84
C TYR A 360 2.80 -14.64 22.69
N VAL A 361 3.19 -13.80 23.66
CA VAL A 361 4.45 -13.96 24.39
C VAL A 361 4.23 -14.35 25.84
N LEU A 362 3.21 -13.77 26.49
CA LEU A 362 2.96 -13.94 27.93
C LEU A 362 1.88 -14.97 28.26
N ASP A 363 1.03 -15.36 27.29
CA ASP A 363 0.10 -16.46 27.48
C ASP A 363 0.91 -17.76 27.64
N PRO A 364 0.78 -18.50 28.77
CA PRO A 364 1.63 -19.65 29.02
C PRO A 364 1.50 -20.78 27.99
N ASN A 365 0.31 -20.95 27.40
CA ASN A 365 0.08 -22.02 26.41
C ASN A 365 0.72 -21.66 25.08
N VAL A 366 0.55 -20.40 24.66
CA VAL A 366 1.13 -19.90 23.42
C VAL A 366 2.65 -19.82 23.54
N GLN A 367 3.17 -19.29 24.64
CA GLN A 367 4.61 -19.21 24.91
C GLN A 367 5.26 -20.59 24.85
N ALA A 368 4.71 -21.59 25.56
CA ALA A 368 5.23 -22.95 25.55
C ALA A 368 5.20 -23.59 24.16
N PHE A 369 4.17 -23.30 23.37
CA PHE A 369 4.10 -23.72 21.97
C PHE A 369 5.21 -23.08 21.13
N VAL A 370 5.34 -21.75 21.16
CA VAL A 370 6.32 -21.02 20.32
C VAL A 370 7.73 -21.43 20.71
N GLN A 371 8.06 -21.48 22.01
CA GLN A 371 9.38 -21.91 22.49
C GLN A 371 9.76 -23.32 21.99
N LYS A 372 8.79 -24.25 21.98
CA LYS A 372 9.02 -25.61 21.48
C LYS A 372 9.13 -25.65 19.96
N ALA A 373 8.23 -24.97 19.25
CA ALA A 373 8.09 -25.07 17.80
C ALA A 373 9.12 -24.20 17.04
N ASN A 374 9.39 -23.00 17.53
CA ASN A 374 10.28 -22.01 16.93
C ASN A 374 10.79 -21.02 18.00
N PRO A 375 11.85 -21.36 18.76
CA PRO A 375 12.38 -20.49 19.82
C PRO A 375 12.94 -19.15 19.29
N TRP A 376 13.42 -19.10 18.04
CA TRP A 376 13.82 -17.85 17.39
C TRP A 376 12.64 -16.87 17.31
N ALA A 377 11.46 -17.35 16.87
CA ALA A 377 10.27 -16.51 16.81
C ALA A 377 9.84 -15.96 18.18
N LEU A 378 10.02 -16.72 19.26
CA LEU A 378 9.69 -16.23 20.62
C LEU A 378 10.59 -15.06 21.01
N ARG A 379 11.90 -15.21 20.80
CA ARG A 379 12.87 -14.13 21.04
C ARG A 379 12.55 -12.91 20.18
N ASP A 380 12.41 -13.11 18.87
CA ASP A 380 12.24 -12.02 17.91
C ASP A 380 10.95 -11.21 18.22
N MET A 381 9.86 -11.88 18.63
CA MET A 381 8.64 -11.19 19.08
C MET A 381 8.86 -10.36 20.35
N ALA A 382 9.57 -10.91 21.35
CA ALA A 382 9.85 -10.20 22.59
C ALA A 382 10.76 -8.98 22.34
N GLU A 383 11.81 -9.15 21.53
CA GLU A 383 12.71 -8.07 21.11
C GLU A 383 11.97 -6.99 20.33
N ARG A 384 11.09 -7.36 19.39
CA ARG A 384 10.33 -6.38 18.60
C ARG A 384 9.38 -5.55 19.45
N LEU A 385 8.73 -6.16 20.44
CA LEU A 385 7.87 -5.44 21.40
C LEU A 385 8.68 -4.48 22.29
N LEU A 386 9.88 -4.92 22.73
CA LEU A 386 10.80 -4.05 23.47
C LEU A 386 11.31 -2.89 22.59
N GLU A 387 11.61 -3.14 21.32
CA GLU A 387 12.00 -2.13 20.34
C GLU A 387 10.87 -1.10 20.14
N ALA A 388 9.61 -1.55 20.03
CA ALA A 388 8.45 -0.67 19.94
C ALA A 388 8.41 0.31 21.12
N HIS A 389 8.67 -0.17 22.34
CA HIS A 389 8.74 0.69 23.52
C HIS A 389 9.94 1.64 23.48
N GLN A 390 11.15 1.12 23.18
CA GLN A 390 12.39 1.90 23.13
C GLN A 390 12.33 3.05 22.10
N ARG A 391 11.60 2.84 20.99
CA ARG A 391 11.40 3.84 19.94
C ARG A 391 10.24 4.79 20.20
N GLY A 392 9.51 4.62 21.32
CA GLY A 392 8.33 5.43 21.63
C GLY A 392 7.16 5.16 20.67
N LEU A 393 7.03 3.95 20.15
CA LEU A 393 5.82 3.51 19.44
C LEU A 393 4.79 2.97 20.44
N TRP A 394 5.27 2.24 21.47
CA TRP A 394 4.45 1.76 22.58
C TRP A 394 4.76 2.54 23.86
N HIS A 395 3.91 3.51 24.19
CA HIS A 395 4.20 4.49 25.25
C HIS A 395 3.81 4.01 26.65
N THR A 396 2.64 3.39 26.79
CA THR A 396 2.07 3.01 28.09
C THR A 396 2.39 1.58 28.51
N ALA A 397 3.52 1.02 28.06
CA ALA A 397 3.93 -0.33 28.43
C ALA A 397 4.15 -0.43 29.96
N PRO A 398 3.48 -1.35 30.68
CA PRO A 398 3.73 -1.53 32.12
C PRO A 398 5.13 -2.10 32.38
N GLU A 399 5.88 -1.57 33.35
CA GLU A 399 7.23 -2.07 33.66
C GLU A 399 7.28 -3.59 33.93
N PRO A 400 6.34 -4.20 34.69
CA PRO A 400 6.34 -5.66 34.88
C PRO A 400 6.21 -6.45 33.57
N MET A 401 5.52 -5.88 32.57
CA MET A 401 5.42 -6.48 31.25
C MET A 401 6.73 -6.38 30.48
N LEU A 402 7.40 -5.22 30.54
CA LEU A 402 8.72 -5.03 29.93
C LEU A 402 9.77 -5.97 30.55
N ASP A 403 9.76 -6.14 31.87
CA ASP A 403 10.64 -7.09 32.56
C ASP A 403 10.40 -8.54 32.12
N ALA A 404 9.14 -8.94 31.99
CA ALA A 404 8.79 -10.28 31.50
C ALA A 404 9.27 -10.48 30.05
N LEU A 405 9.10 -9.49 29.17
CA LEU A 405 9.60 -9.55 27.80
C LEU A 405 11.13 -9.67 27.75
N ARG A 406 11.86 -8.90 28.58
CA ARG A 406 13.34 -8.99 28.69
C ARG A 406 13.77 -10.37 29.15
N GLN A 407 13.10 -10.92 30.16
CA GLN A 407 13.39 -12.25 30.68
C GLN A 407 13.17 -13.33 29.60
N ILE A 408 12.04 -13.29 28.90
CA ILE A 408 11.72 -14.25 27.84
C ILE A 408 12.70 -14.18 26.68
N ALA A 409 13.11 -12.97 26.27
CA ALA A 409 14.13 -12.80 25.23
C ALA A 409 15.46 -13.46 25.64
N ASN A 410 15.93 -13.20 26.88
CA ASN A 410 17.18 -13.79 27.39
C ASN A 410 17.11 -15.31 27.53
N GLU A 411 15.99 -15.85 28.02
CA GLU A 411 15.78 -17.30 28.15
C GLU A 411 15.75 -17.98 26.77
N ALA A 412 15.10 -17.35 25.78
CA ALA A 412 15.09 -17.84 24.41
C ALA A 412 16.49 -17.82 23.80
N GLU A 413 17.29 -16.75 24.00
CA GLU A 413 18.69 -16.66 23.55
C GLU A 413 19.53 -17.82 24.14
N GLY A 414 19.44 -18.07 25.45
CA GLY A 414 20.18 -19.15 26.10
C GLY A 414 19.88 -20.53 25.53
N ILE A 415 18.60 -20.82 25.21
CA ILE A 415 18.20 -22.08 24.56
C ILE A 415 18.78 -22.19 23.14
N LEU A 416 18.89 -21.07 22.42
CA LEU A 416 19.45 -21.05 21.08
C LEU A 416 20.96 -21.30 21.09
N GLU A 417 21.68 -20.70 22.04
CA GLU A 417 23.13 -20.92 22.23
C GLU A 417 23.44 -22.38 22.62
N GLU A 418 22.64 -22.99 23.50
CA GLU A 418 22.77 -24.41 23.87
C GLU A 418 22.54 -25.37 22.69
N ARG A 419 21.69 -24.99 21.72
CA ARG A 419 21.44 -25.82 20.51
C ARG A 419 22.52 -25.68 19.44
N GLN A 420 23.29 -24.60 19.47
CA GLN A 420 24.40 -24.36 18.55
C GLN A 420 25.73 -24.93 19.05
N SER A 421 25.83 -25.16 20.37
CA SER A 421 26.93 -25.84 21.05
C SER A 421 26.80 -27.35 20.93
#